data_AF-A0A9E2IQU4-F1
#
_entry.id   AF-A0A9E2IQU4-F1
#
_cell.length_a   1.000
_cell.length_b   1.000
_cell.length_c   1.000
_cell.angle_alpha   90.00
_cell.angle_beta   90.00
_cell.angle_gamma   90.00
#
_symmetry.space_group_name_H-M   'P 1'
#
loop_
_entity.id
_entity.type
_entity.pdbx_description
1 polymer ?
#
loop_
_entity_poly.entity_id
_entity_poly.type
_entity_poly.pdbx_seq_one_letter_code
_entity_poly.pdbx_strand_id
1 'polypeptide(L)' 'MKSKPRVELSRPVSDEVRKTTCYMCACRCGIDVHIKDGKIRYIEGNRDHPVNKGVLCAKGSAGIM' A
#
# COMPACT_ATOMS: atom_id res chain seq x y z
N MET A 1 25.78 -23.44 -19.56
CA MET A 1 25.27 -22.38 -18.65
C MET A 1 23.84 -22.07 -19.08
N LYS A 2 22.82 -22.67 -18.44
CA LYS A 2 21.42 -22.50 -18.86
C LYS A 2 21.02 -21.03 -18.70
N SER A 3 20.51 -20.43 -19.78
CA SER A 3 19.94 -19.09 -19.78
C SER A 3 18.85 -19.01 -18.71
N LYS A 4 19.00 -18.10 -17.75
CA LYS A 4 17.98 -17.91 -16.72
C LYS A 4 16.69 -17.44 -17.39
N PRO A 5 15.52 -17.98 -17.02
CA PRO A 5 14.25 -17.46 -17.53
C PRO A 5 14.14 -15.98 -17.13
N ARG A 6 13.71 -15.15 -18.07
CA ARG A 6 13.49 -13.72 -17.85
C ARG A 6 12.21 -13.55 -17.03
N VAL A 7 12.35 -13.60 -15.71
CA VAL A 7 11.25 -13.38 -14.77
C VAL A 7 10.98 -11.88 -14.69
N GLU A 8 9.71 -11.50 -14.78
CA GLU A 8 9.28 -10.12 -14.60
C GLU A 8 9.21 -9.80 -13.10
N LEU A 9 10.25 -9.13 -12.59
CA LEU A 9 10.47 -8.91 -11.15
C LEU A 9 9.62 -7.77 -10.57
N SER A 10 8.95 -6.97 -11.41
CA SER A 10 8.31 -5.71 -11.00
C SER A 10 6.97 -5.54 -11.69
N ARG A 11 6.01 -6.40 -11.33
CA ARG A 11 4.62 -6.23 -11.78
C ARG A 11 3.96 -5.11 -10.97
N PRO A 12 3.15 -4.23 -11.58
CA PRO A 12 2.43 -3.20 -10.86
C PRO A 12 1.52 -3.83 -9.81
N VAL A 13 1.58 -3.28 -8.58
CA VAL A 13 0.86 -3.80 -7.41
C VAL A 13 -0.65 -3.55 -7.54
N SER A 14 -1.03 -2.47 -8.22
CA SER A 14 -2.42 -2.00 -8.39
C SER A 14 -2.62 -1.22 -9.68
N ASP A 15 -3.88 -1.08 -10.08
CA ASP A 15 -4.32 -0.28 -11.23
C ASP A 15 -4.62 1.17 -10.80
N GLU A 16 -5.09 1.35 -9.55
CA GLU A 16 -5.42 2.65 -8.97
C GLU A 16 -4.83 2.78 -7.57
N VAL A 17 -4.44 4.00 -7.19
CA VAL A 17 -4.02 4.33 -5.82
C VAL A 17 -4.92 5.45 -5.30
N ARG A 18 -5.59 5.20 -4.16
CA ARG A 18 -6.43 6.21 -3.49
C ARG A 18 -5.81 6.63 -2.16
N LYS A 19 -5.69 7.93 -1.96
CA LYS A 19 -5.21 8.50 -0.69
C LYS A 19 -6.36 8.63 0.29
N THR A 20 -6.20 8.09 1.50
CA THR A 20 -7.19 8.23 2.58
C THR A 20 -6.50 8.27 3.94
N THR A 21 -7.27 8.34 5.01
CA THR A 21 -6.78 8.31 6.40
C THR A 21 -7.14 7.00 7.07
N CYS A 22 -6.21 6.46 7.85
CA CYS A 22 -6.40 5.25 8.65
C CYS A 22 -7.22 5.59 9.92
N TYR A 23 -8.29 4.83 10.15
CA TYR A 23 -9.18 4.98 11.31
C TYR A 23 -8.98 3.91 12.40
N MET A 24 -7.90 3.13 12.34
CA MET A 24 -7.62 2.07 13.32
C MET A 24 -7.17 2.59 14.69
N CYS A 25 -6.72 3.84 14.78
CA CYS A 25 -6.32 4.48 16.03
C CYS A 25 -6.54 6.00 15.96
N ALA A 26 -6.35 6.66 17.10
CA ALA A 26 -6.47 8.12 17.21
C ALA A 26 -5.42 8.90 16.38
N CYS A 27 -4.32 8.26 15.96
CA CYS A 27 -3.24 8.93 15.25
C CYS A 27 -3.60 9.38 13.84
N ARG A 28 -4.65 8.80 13.22
CA ARG A 28 -5.10 9.12 11.86
C ARG A 28 -3.96 9.23 10.83
N CYS A 29 -3.24 8.14 10.63
CA CYS A 29 -2.15 8.09 9.65
C CYS A 29 -2.68 8.26 8.22
N GLY A 30 -1.97 8.96 7.34
CA GLY A 30 -2.28 8.98 5.92
C GLY A 30 -1.85 7.69 5.25
N ILE A 31 -2.71 7.13 4.41
CA ILE A 31 -2.46 5.86 3.73
C ILE A 31 -2.76 5.99 2.24
N ASP A 32 -1.97 5.27 1.45
CA ASP A 32 -2.16 5.07 0.01
C ASP A 32 -2.71 3.65 -0.17
N VAL A 33 -3.92 3.56 -0.70
CA VAL A 33 -4.67 2.31 -0.87
C VAL A 33 -4.56 1.87 -2.32
N HIS A 34 -3.91 0.74 -2.53
CA HIS A 34 -3.68 0.12 -3.83
C HIS A 34 -4.87 -0.75 -4.19
N ILE A 35 -5.58 -0.38 -5.24
CA ILE A 35 -6.78 -1.06 -5.73
C ILE A 35 -6.46 -1.77 -7.03
N LYS A 36 -6.80 -3.06 -7.10
CA LYS A 36 -6.65 -3.89 -8.29
C LYS A 36 -7.93 -4.68 -8.50
N ASP A 37 -8.45 -4.71 -9.72
CA ASP A 37 -9.69 -5.43 -10.05
C ASP A 37 -10.88 -5.05 -9.13
N GLY A 38 -10.94 -3.78 -8.72
CA GLY A 38 -11.95 -3.26 -7.78
C GLY A 38 -11.80 -3.70 -6.32
N LYS A 39 -10.76 -4.46 -5.98
CA LYS A 39 -10.46 -4.91 -4.62
C LYS A 39 -9.20 -4.25 -4.09
N ILE A 40 -9.16 -4.04 -2.77
CA ILE A 40 -7.95 -3.55 -2.12
C ILE A 40 -6.92 -4.68 -2.16
N ARG A 41 -5.73 -4.40 -2.70
CA ARG A 41 -4.62 -5.35 -2.77
C ARG A 41 -3.52 -5.07 -1.78
N TYR A 42 -3.30 -3.80 -1.49
CA TYR A 42 -2.24 -3.39 -0.57
C TYR A 42 -2.55 -2.02 0.04
N ILE A 43 -2.01 -1.77 1.22
CA ILE A 43 -2.14 -0.49 1.92
C ILE A 43 -0.74 -0.09 2.37
N GLU A 44 -0.28 1.08 1.95
CA GLU A 44 0.98 1.66 2.41
C GLU A 44 0.77 3.02 3.07
N GLY A 45 1.78 3.50 3.79
CA GLY A 45 1.76 4.83 4.38
C GLY A 45 2.00 5.89 3.30
N ASN A 46 1.19 6.94 3.31
CA ASN A 46 1.37 8.09 2.43
C ASN A 46 2.57 8.92 2.91
N ARG A 47 3.62 9.02 2.08
CA ARG A 47 4.85 9.78 2.38
C ARG A 47 4.63 11.27 2.51
N ASP A 48 3.62 11.80 1.83
CA ASP A 48 3.28 13.22 1.82
C ASP A 48 2.45 13.63 3.03
N HIS A 49 1.96 12.67 3.82
CA HIS A 49 1.06 12.97 4.92
C HIS A 49 1.84 13.47 6.17
N PRO A 50 1.46 14.61 6.74
CA PRO A 50 2.28 15.31 7.75
C PRO A 50 2.49 14.50 9.04
N VAL A 51 1.52 13.65 9.39
CA VAL A 51 1.53 12.89 10.65
C VAL A 51 2.49 11.71 10.59
N ASN A 52 2.41 10.89 9.55
CA ASN A 52 3.10 9.60 9.50
C ASN A 52 4.25 9.55 8.50
N LYS A 53 4.33 10.48 7.54
CA LYS A 53 5.44 10.61 6.58
C LYS A 53 5.81 9.28 5.91
N GLY A 54 4.82 8.46 5.62
CA GLY A 54 4.99 7.14 5.00
C GLY A 54 5.15 5.96 5.97
N VAL A 55 5.34 6.20 7.26
CA VAL A 55 5.39 5.13 8.26
C VAL A 55 3.97 4.62 8.55
N LEU A 56 3.77 3.31 8.51
CA LEU A 56 2.49 2.69 8.83
C LEU A 56 2.71 1.56 9.83
N CYS A 57 1.86 1.50 10.86
CA CYS A 57 1.92 0.42 11.86
C CYS A 57 1.22 -0.84 11.35
N ALA A 58 1.52 -1.98 11.98
CA ALA A 58 0.92 -3.27 11.62
C ALA A 58 -0.63 -3.25 11.59
N LYS A 59 -1.27 -2.45 12.47
CA LYS A 59 -2.73 -2.28 12.51
C LYS A 59 -3.26 -1.63 11.24
N GLY A 60 -2.57 -0.60 10.74
CA GLY A 60 -2.94 0.10 9.51
C GLY A 60 -2.71 -0.77 8.27
N SER A 61 -1.59 -1.48 8.24
CA SER A 61 -1.27 -2.42 7.15
C SER A 61 -2.23 -3.61 7.08
N ALA A 62 -2.75 -4.06 8.24
CA ALA A 62 -3.72 -5.15 8.32
C ALA A 62 -5.18 -4.72 8.08
N GLY A 63 -5.44 -3.45 7.78
CA GLY A 63 -6.79 -2.95 7.50
C GLY A 63 -7.39 -3.39 6.16
N ILE A 64 -6.71 -4.28 5.45
CA ILE A 64 -7.15 -4.92 4.22
C ILE A 64 -8.02 -6.14 4.58
N MET A 65 -9.34 -5.96 4.58
CA MET A 65 -10.33 -7.03 4.76
C MET A 65 -11.15 -7.21 3.50
#